data_AF-D1PT82-F1
#
_entry.id   AF-D1PT82-F1
#
_cell.length_a   1.000
_cell.length_b   1.000
_cell.length_c   1.000
_cell.angle_alpha   90.00
_cell.angle_beta   90.00
_cell.angle_gamma   90.00
#
_symmetry.space_group_name_H-M   'P 1'
#
loop_
_entity.id
_entity.type
_entity.pdbx_description
1 polymer ?
#
loop_
_entity_poly.entity_id
_entity_poly.type
_entity_poly.pdbx_seq_one_letter_code
_entity_poly.pdbx_strand_id
1 'polypeptide(L)'
;MTTKLRTALLFALFMLTNLAHAEQVTFDLSRYTSCKLFGFEAPSSKNSHQGDILEEKTAKIDEVSITVTPNPNEAYPNKMWTNSLRLFGGKLIIKAPKPIKEIDMKLNYDKWGEGNTANVGTLTKGHWEGNAETVEINIAKNTRFEQIVVKYGDITPPVDKTYTIHDLCQSTEDLTDIKIELKDAKVLYCFYTNAWIRQGNDAIMLYLTGINYDTNNVINGTFRADFQNYKGTPEIKGNFMTTNADNLVIAHSTENPEPRAITFEDLQAKKYISDLVELKDMDVTVEEDFEGTIYSMVKNGEKIQLYNKLKLDMEAVENGKYTVRGIVTLHDGKAQLYPTKLTPSTTGINSLHATTESNQQPVWNLMGQRVGTGYKGIIIRNGKKVISRVR
;
A
#
# COMPACT_ATOMS: atom_id res chain seq x y z
N MET A 1 54.36 6.98 -23.87
CA MET A 1 53.02 6.88 -24.49
C MET A 1 52.00 6.94 -23.36
N THR A 2 51.58 8.10 -22.81
CA THR A 2 50.58 9.08 -23.32
C THR A 2 49.35 8.39 -23.90
N THR A 3 48.19 8.37 -23.24
CA THR A 3 47.25 9.49 -22.97
C THR A 3 46.51 9.30 -21.62
N LYS A 4 46.59 10.18 -20.61
CA LYS A 4 45.77 11.41 -20.32
C LYS A 4 44.28 11.27 -20.69
N LEU A 5 43.33 11.15 -19.76
CA LEU A 5 42.74 12.12 -18.79
C LEU A 5 41.37 12.65 -19.28
N ARG A 6 40.32 12.51 -18.46
CA ARG A 6 39.21 13.48 -18.20
C ARG A 6 38.22 12.86 -17.20
N THR A 7 38.45 13.00 -15.89
CA THR A 7 37.80 13.98 -14.97
C THR A 7 36.27 14.01 -15.03
N ALA A 8 35.63 13.45 -14.00
CA ALA A 8 34.42 14.01 -13.40
C ALA A 8 34.49 13.75 -11.89
N LEU A 9 34.81 14.81 -11.16
CA LEU A 9 34.74 14.93 -9.72
C LEU A 9 33.27 14.93 -9.31
N LEU A 10 32.85 14.03 -8.42
CA LEU A 10 31.70 14.31 -7.55
C LEU A 10 32.04 13.85 -6.13
N PHE A 11 32.59 14.80 -5.37
CA PHE A 11 32.45 14.82 -3.92
C PHE A 11 30.94 14.92 -3.63
N ALA A 12 30.35 13.92 -2.98
CA ALA A 12 29.05 14.03 -2.35
C ALA A 12 29.10 13.36 -0.99
N LEU A 13 29.56 14.17 -0.03
CA LEU A 13 29.01 14.30 1.32
C LEU A 13 28.90 13.02 2.16
N PHE A 14 29.88 12.87 3.06
CA PHE A 14 29.63 12.29 4.38
C PHE A 14 28.42 13.01 5.01
N MET A 15 27.28 12.34 5.04
CA MET A 15 26.27 12.55 6.06
C MET A 15 26.22 11.27 6.87
N LEU A 16 27.10 11.18 7.87
CA LEU A 16 26.71 10.54 9.13
C LEU A 16 25.49 11.33 9.58
N THR A 17 24.29 10.89 9.19
CA THR A 17 23.08 11.38 9.82
C THR A 17 23.15 10.89 11.25
N ASN A 18 23.65 11.74 12.14
CA ASN A 18 23.13 11.82 13.49
C ASN A 18 21.64 12.13 13.32
N LEU A 19 20.85 11.12 13.00
CA LEU A 19 19.43 11.12 13.31
C LEU A 19 19.41 11.30 14.81
N ALA A 20 19.19 12.53 15.26
CA ALA A 20 18.84 12.81 16.63
C ALA A 20 17.53 12.03 16.87
N HIS A 21 17.65 10.83 17.42
CA HIS A 21 16.49 10.08 17.86
C HIS A 21 15.91 10.85 19.04
N ALA A 22 14.60 11.08 19.03
CA ALA A 22 13.89 11.58 20.20
C ALA A 22 14.26 10.71 21.42
N GLU A 23 14.70 11.35 22.50
CA GLU A 23 14.89 10.62 23.75
C GLU A 23 13.50 10.31 24.31
N GLN A 24 13.27 9.03 24.65
CA GLN A 24 11.98 8.56 25.13
C GLN A 24 12.15 7.91 26.50
N VAL A 25 11.30 8.31 27.45
CA VAL A 25 11.15 7.67 28.75
C VAL A 25 9.73 7.16 28.91
N THR A 26 9.59 5.93 29.40
CA THR A 26 8.29 5.29 29.62
C THR A 26 8.08 4.96 31.10
N PHE A 27 7.03 5.53 31.69
CA PHE A 27 6.54 5.16 33.01
C PHE A 27 5.48 4.07 32.85
N ASP A 28 5.83 2.82 33.15
CA ASP A 28 4.86 1.71 33.24
C ASP A 28 4.14 1.75 34.60
N LEU A 29 2.85 2.08 34.57
CA LEU A 29 1.97 2.23 35.72
C LEU A 29 0.95 1.08 35.82
N SER A 30 1.10 0.05 34.99
CA SER A 30 0.12 -1.03 34.80
C SER A 30 0.28 -2.23 35.73
N ARG A 31 1.33 -2.24 36.57
CA ARG A 31 1.71 -3.39 37.39
C ARG A 31 1.59 -3.10 38.88
N TYR A 32 1.40 -4.17 39.67
CA TYR A 32 1.37 -4.08 41.13
C TYR A 32 2.61 -3.36 41.70
N THR A 33 3.78 -3.63 41.14
CA THR A 33 5.05 -3.05 41.58
C THR A 33 5.28 -1.61 41.11
N SER A 34 4.45 -1.07 40.21
CA SER A 34 4.61 0.30 39.71
C SER A 34 4.45 1.35 40.81
N CYS A 35 3.76 1.02 41.92
CA CYS A 35 3.65 1.91 43.08
C CYS A 35 5.03 2.29 43.69
N LYS A 36 6.04 1.44 43.53
CA LYS A 36 7.42 1.70 44.00
C LYS A 36 8.07 2.88 43.29
N LEU A 37 7.63 3.23 42.08
CA LEU A 37 8.09 4.43 41.37
C LEU A 37 7.83 5.71 42.18
N PHE A 38 6.78 5.70 43.01
CA PHE A 38 6.41 6.81 43.90
C PHE A 38 6.79 6.56 45.36
N GLY A 39 7.62 5.54 45.63
CA GLY A 39 8.12 5.22 46.97
C GLY A 39 7.14 4.46 47.87
N PHE A 40 6.06 3.90 47.34
CA PHE A 40 5.13 3.08 48.13
C PHE A 40 5.60 1.62 48.22
N GLU A 41 5.35 0.98 49.36
CA GLU A 41 5.61 -0.46 49.55
C GLU A 41 4.58 -1.35 48.84
N ALA A 42 3.34 -0.86 48.73
CA ALA A 42 2.21 -1.55 48.10
C ALA A 42 1.21 -0.54 47.49
N PRO A 43 0.46 -0.91 46.45
CA PRO A 43 -0.59 -0.06 45.90
C PRO A 43 -1.82 -0.01 46.81
N SER A 44 -2.66 1.01 46.61
CA SER A 44 -4.00 1.04 47.19
C SER A 44 -4.92 0.01 46.52
N SER A 45 -5.90 -0.46 47.29
CA SER A 45 -6.94 -1.39 46.86
C SER A 45 -8.29 -1.02 47.47
N LYS A 46 -9.31 -1.88 47.33
CA LYS A 46 -10.60 -1.66 47.99
C LYS A 46 -10.47 -1.60 49.53
N ASN A 47 -9.48 -2.30 50.09
CA ASN A 47 -9.30 -2.48 51.52
C ASN A 47 -7.92 -1.99 52.01
N SER A 48 -7.17 -1.26 51.18
CA SER A 48 -5.84 -0.74 51.53
C SER A 48 -5.65 0.67 50.97
N HIS A 49 -5.02 1.52 51.78
CA HIS A 49 -4.68 2.90 51.47
C HIS A 49 -3.17 3.12 51.30
N GLN A 50 -2.38 2.04 51.23
CA GLN A 50 -0.92 2.11 51.23
C GLN A 50 -0.31 2.85 50.03
N GLY A 51 -1.04 2.98 48.92
CA GLY A 51 -0.63 3.72 47.73
C GLY A 51 -1.34 5.06 47.56
N ASP A 52 -1.98 5.60 48.61
CA ASP A 52 -2.65 6.89 48.55
C ASP A 52 -1.62 8.04 48.55
N ILE A 53 -1.77 8.98 47.63
CA ILE A 53 -0.91 10.14 47.42
C ILE A 53 -1.53 11.30 48.22
N LEU A 54 -1.14 11.40 49.49
CA LEU A 54 -1.60 12.41 50.45
C LEU A 54 -0.74 13.67 50.46
N GLU A 55 0.45 13.58 49.89
CA GLU A 55 1.41 14.65 49.70
C GLU A 55 1.99 14.54 48.28
N GLU A 56 2.74 15.54 47.85
CA GLU A 56 3.39 15.48 46.55
C GLU A 56 4.32 14.26 46.44
N LYS A 57 4.17 13.48 45.38
CA LYS A 57 5.05 12.35 45.08
C LYS A 57 5.63 12.47 43.69
N THR A 58 6.92 12.17 43.56
CA THR A 58 7.64 12.22 42.30
C THR A 58 8.21 10.85 41.96
N ALA A 59 7.95 10.39 40.75
CA ALA A 59 8.63 9.28 40.12
C ALA A 59 9.65 9.79 39.12
N LYS A 60 10.84 9.19 39.09
CA LYS A 60 11.93 9.56 38.19
C LYS A 60 12.49 8.32 37.50
N ILE A 61 12.68 8.40 36.19
CA ILE A 61 13.40 7.43 35.36
C ILE A 61 14.40 8.25 34.56
N ASP A 62 15.68 7.91 34.68
CA ASP A 62 16.79 8.71 34.16
C ASP A 62 16.68 10.18 34.60
N GLU A 63 16.66 11.14 33.67
CA GLU A 63 16.52 12.58 33.97
C GLU A 63 15.08 13.10 33.84
N VAL A 64 14.12 12.24 33.47
CA VAL A 64 12.71 12.60 33.32
C VAL A 64 11.94 12.28 34.59
N SER A 65 11.06 13.19 35.01
CA SER A 65 10.22 13.01 36.20
C SER A 65 8.75 13.26 35.92
N ILE A 66 7.89 12.47 36.59
CA ILE A 66 6.47 12.77 36.75
C ILE A 66 6.18 13.03 38.24
N THR A 67 5.54 14.13 38.53
CA THR A 67 5.16 14.57 39.88
C THR A 67 3.65 14.67 39.96
N VAL A 68 3.07 14.11 41.02
CA VAL A 68 1.64 14.13 41.27
C VAL A 68 1.39 14.91 42.56
N THR A 69 0.56 15.95 42.47
CA THR A 69 0.10 16.66 43.66
C THR A 69 -1.06 15.89 44.30
N PRO A 70 -1.30 16.04 45.61
CA PRO A 70 -2.48 15.45 46.24
C PRO A 70 -3.77 16.03 45.63
N ASN A 71 -4.86 15.27 45.73
CA ASN A 71 -6.19 15.79 45.41
C ASN A 71 -6.59 16.82 46.49
N PRO A 72 -7.01 18.05 46.14
CA PRO A 72 -7.53 19.01 47.11
C PRO A 72 -8.70 18.47 47.96
N ASN A 73 -9.45 17.49 47.46
CA ASN A 73 -10.43 16.76 48.24
C ASN A 73 -9.79 15.53 48.90
N GLU A 74 -9.36 15.68 50.15
CA GLU A 74 -8.67 14.64 50.93
C GLU A 74 -9.50 13.37 51.14
N ALA A 75 -10.83 13.43 51.05
CA ALA A 75 -11.69 12.24 51.14
C ALA A 75 -11.51 11.28 49.94
N TYR A 76 -10.96 11.78 48.83
CA TYR A 76 -10.74 11.01 47.59
C TYR A 76 -9.30 11.19 47.09
N PRO A 77 -8.30 10.70 47.83
CA PRO A 77 -6.90 10.93 47.47
C PRO A 77 -6.58 10.33 46.10
N ASN A 78 -5.65 10.97 45.39
CA ASN A 78 -4.97 10.37 44.24
C ASN A 78 -4.26 9.10 44.70
N LYS A 79 -4.09 8.11 43.83
CA LYS A 79 -3.52 6.83 44.28
C LYS A 79 -2.83 6.04 43.19
N MET A 80 -1.79 5.32 43.60
CA MET A 80 -1.28 4.18 42.86
C MET A 80 -2.18 2.98 43.13
N TRP A 81 -2.94 2.58 42.11
CA TRP A 81 -3.72 1.35 42.10
C TRP A 81 -2.89 0.21 41.51
N THR A 82 -3.32 -1.03 41.74
CA THR A 82 -2.63 -2.25 41.27
C THR A 82 -2.28 -2.26 39.77
N ASN A 83 -2.99 -1.49 38.95
CA ASN A 83 -2.82 -1.46 37.50
C ASN A 83 -2.90 -0.06 36.88
N SER A 84 -2.86 1.01 37.69
CA SER A 84 -2.96 2.37 37.17
C SER A 84 -2.56 3.41 38.21
N LEU A 85 -2.03 4.54 37.74
CA LEU A 85 -2.10 5.79 38.50
C LEU A 85 -3.50 6.38 38.32
N ARG A 86 -4.20 6.66 39.42
CA ARG A 86 -5.56 7.23 39.41
C ARG A 86 -5.54 8.62 40.02
N LEU A 87 -5.93 9.61 39.22
CA LEU A 87 -5.99 11.00 39.61
C LEU A 87 -7.45 11.46 39.61
N PHE A 88 -7.91 12.06 40.71
CA PHE A 88 -9.26 12.58 40.90
C PHE A 88 -9.30 14.10 40.97
N GLY A 89 -8.15 14.75 41.13
CA GLY A 89 -7.95 16.19 41.22
C GLY A 89 -6.47 16.54 41.27
N GLY A 90 -6.14 17.83 41.43
CA GLY A 90 -4.75 18.28 41.54
C GLY A 90 -4.05 18.37 40.17
N LYS A 91 -2.74 18.11 40.15
CA LYS A 91 -1.91 18.19 38.94
C LYS A 91 -1.06 16.95 38.73
N LEU A 92 -0.83 16.64 37.46
CA LEU A 92 0.28 15.82 36.99
C LEU A 92 1.30 16.74 36.32
N ILE A 93 2.53 16.75 36.81
CA ILE A 93 3.60 17.63 36.33
C ILE A 93 4.68 16.74 35.71
N ILE A 94 5.03 16.99 34.45
CA ILE A 94 6.04 16.24 33.71
C ILE A 94 7.21 17.17 33.40
N LYS A 95 8.43 16.72 33.70
CA LYS A 95 9.66 17.48 33.45
C LYS A 95 10.71 16.60 32.77
N ALA A 96 11.42 17.17 31.79
CA ALA A 96 12.51 16.52 31.06
C ALA A 96 13.74 17.44 31.00
N PRO A 97 14.95 16.90 30.74
CA PRO A 97 16.20 17.70 30.65
C PRO A 97 16.30 18.54 29.38
N LYS A 98 15.45 18.26 28.37
CA LYS A 98 15.28 19.04 27.15
C LYS A 98 13.78 19.27 26.93
N PRO A 99 13.37 20.17 26.01
CA PRO A 99 11.96 20.41 25.75
C PRO A 99 11.21 19.13 25.38
N ILE A 100 10.12 18.85 26.10
CA ILE A 100 9.14 17.81 25.81
C ILE A 100 8.35 18.25 24.59
N LYS A 101 8.12 17.31 23.68
CA LYS A 101 7.42 17.55 22.42
C LYS A 101 6.12 16.78 22.32
N GLU A 102 6.08 15.63 22.97
CA GLU A 102 4.93 14.75 22.96
C GLU A 102 4.85 13.97 24.28
N ILE A 103 3.64 13.77 24.78
CA ILE A 103 3.33 12.89 25.90
C ILE A 103 2.17 11.99 25.51
N ASP A 104 2.43 10.69 25.37
CA ASP A 104 1.39 9.68 25.15
C ASP A 104 0.96 9.07 26.49
N MET A 105 -0.33 9.17 26.78
CA MET A 105 -0.93 8.72 28.03
C MET A 105 -1.93 7.59 27.76
N LYS A 106 -1.48 6.35 27.93
CA LYS A 106 -2.35 5.18 27.80
C LYS A 106 -3.33 5.14 28.97
N LEU A 107 -4.63 5.20 28.68
CA LEU A 107 -5.68 5.26 29.69
C LEU A 107 -6.10 3.86 30.18
N ASN A 108 -6.36 3.75 31.49
CA ASN A 108 -6.96 2.57 32.08
C ASN A 108 -8.49 2.66 32.01
N TYR A 109 -9.14 1.67 31.41
CA TYR A 109 -10.60 1.63 31.18
C TYR A 109 -11.14 2.89 30.47
N ASP A 110 -10.33 3.47 29.59
CA ASP A 110 -10.68 4.68 28.85
C ASP A 110 -11.15 5.86 29.75
N LYS A 111 -10.63 5.91 30.99
CA LYS A 111 -11.03 6.92 31.98
C LYS A 111 -10.22 8.20 31.80
N TRP A 112 -10.84 9.17 31.16
CA TRP A 112 -10.38 10.56 31.03
C TRP A 112 -11.36 11.52 31.70
N GLY A 113 -10.86 12.42 32.53
CA GLY A 113 -11.64 13.49 33.13
C GLY A 113 -11.91 14.60 32.12
N GLU A 114 -13.16 14.72 31.66
CA GLU A 114 -13.58 15.92 30.90
C GLU A 114 -13.31 17.18 31.73
N GLY A 115 -12.57 18.12 31.13
CA GLY A 115 -12.10 19.34 31.79
C GLY A 115 -10.63 19.34 32.19
N ASN A 116 -9.89 18.24 31.99
CA ASN A 116 -8.43 18.26 32.10
C ASN A 116 -7.84 19.29 31.14
N THR A 117 -6.85 20.06 31.60
CA THR A 117 -6.18 21.12 30.82
C THR A 117 -4.69 21.05 31.04
N ALA A 118 -3.90 21.51 30.05
CA ALA A 118 -2.47 21.72 30.21
C ALA A 118 -2.17 23.22 30.33
N ASN A 119 -1.13 23.58 31.08
CA ASN A 119 -0.66 24.97 31.19
C ASN A 119 -0.07 25.51 29.87
N VAL A 120 0.50 24.63 29.06
CA VAL A 120 1.11 24.92 27.75
C VAL A 120 0.84 23.80 26.77
N GLY A 121 1.06 24.04 25.48
CA GLY A 121 0.83 23.06 24.42
C GLY A 121 -0.65 22.72 24.20
N THR A 122 -0.89 21.69 23.41
CA THR A 122 -2.23 21.18 23.09
C THR A 122 -2.45 19.87 23.82
N LEU A 123 -3.50 19.81 24.65
CA LEU A 123 -3.92 18.59 25.33
C LEU A 123 -5.19 18.04 24.69
N THR A 124 -5.15 16.80 24.23
CA THR A 124 -6.31 16.01 23.83
C THR A 124 -6.46 14.80 24.75
N LYS A 125 -7.50 13.98 24.54
CA LYS A 125 -7.76 12.81 25.38
C LYS A 125 -6.60 11.82 25.26
N GLY A 126 -5.82 11.69 26.34
CA GLY A 126 -4.73 10.73 26.42
C GLY A 126 -3.46 11.13 25.64
N HIS A 127 -3.38 12.36 25.14
CA HIS A 127 -2.22 12.81 24.37
C HIS A 127 -1.97 14.31 24.57
N TRP A 128 -0.69 14.70 24.63
CA TRP A 128 -0.26 16.09 24.66
C TRP A 128 0.85 16.32 23.63
N GLU A 129 0.81 17.46 22.96
CA GLU A 129 1.85 17.91 22.04
C GLU A 129 2.26 19.36 22.34
N GLY A 130 3.53 19.71 22.08
CA GLY A 130 4.00 21.07 22.28
C GLY A 130 5.53 21.21 22.24
N ASN A 131 6.03 22.20 22.97
CA ASN A 131 7.47 22.43 23.11
C ASN A 131 7.75 23.12 24.44
N ALA A 132 7.97 22.34 25.49
CA ALA A 132 8.17 22.87 26.85
C ALA A 132 9.04 21.95 27.70
N GLU A 133 9.92 22.49 28.53
CA GLU A 133 10.71 21.69 29.49
C GLU A 133 9.85 21.12 30.62
N THR A 134 8.71 21.75 30.91
CA THR A 134 7.76 21.34 31.95
C THR A 134 6.33 21.47 31.43
N VAL A 135 5.54 20.42 31.63
CA VAL A 135 4.11 20.36 31.30
C VAL A 135 3.33 20.08 32.57
N GLU A 136 2.35 20.91 32.90
CA GLU A 136 1.44 20.70 34.01
C GLU A 136 0.04 20.41 33.48
N ILE A 137 -0.45 19.21 33.75
CA ILE A 137 -1.82 18.80 33.45
C ILE A 137 -2.65 18.97 34.72
N ASN A 138 -3.60 19.92 34.70
CA ASN A 138 -4.61 20.05 35.74
C ASN A 138 -5.64 18.94 35.57
N ILE A 139 -5.86 18.16 36.64
CA ILE A 139 -6.80 17.05 36.67
C ILE A 139 -8.13 17.56 37.21
N ALA A 140 -9.15 17.56 36.36
CA ALA A 140 -10.48 18.04 36.73
C ALA A 140 -11.33 16.92 37.38
N LYS A 141 -11.19 15.69 36.88
CA LYS A 141 -12.00 14.53 37.28
C LYS A 141 -11.19 13.23 37.13
N ASN A 142 -11.78 12.12 37.60
CA ASN A 142 -11.23 10.77 37.53
C ASN A 142 -10.58 10.45 36.17
N THR A 143 -9.26 10.44 36.18
CA THR A 143 -8.36 10.14 35.05
C THR A 143 -7.42 9.03 35.47
N ARG A 144 -7.24 8.02 34.63
CA ARG A 144 -6.46 6.83 35.00
C ARG A 144 -5.44 6.48 33.93
N PHE A 145 -4.18 6.33 34.33
CA PHE A 145 -3.07 6.06 33.43
C PHE A 145 -2.49 4.67 33.69
N GLU A 146 -2.38 3.85 32.64
CA GLU A 146 -1.59 2.61 32.64
C GLU A 146 -0.14 2.87 32.26
N GLN A 147 0.10 3.90 31.45
CA GLN A 147 1.41 4.25 30.97
C GLN A 147 1.47 5.73 30.61
N ILE A 148 2.63 6.33 30.83
CA ILE A 148 2.95 7.67 30.33
C ILE A 148 4.29 7.56 29.59
N VAL A 149 4.30 7.93 28.32
CA VAL A 149 5.50 7.99 27.48
C VAL A 149 5.82 9.46 27.24
N VAL A 150 7.05 9.87 27.55
CA VAL A 150 7.52 11.25 27.39
C VAL A 150 8.59 11.26 26.31
N LYS A 151 8.36 12.01 25.23
CA LYS A 151 9.31 12.22 24.14
C LYS A 151 9.84 13.64 24.21
N TYR A 152 11.17 13.81 24.28
CA TYR A 152 11.82 15.09 24.53
C TYR A 152 13.13 15.24 23.74
N GLY A 153 13.61 16.48 23.60
CA GLY A 153 14.81 16.81 22.83
C GLY A 153 14.51 17.49 21.49
N ASP A 154 15.49 17.47 20.59
CA ASP A 154 15.38 18.02 19.24
C ASP A 154 14.52 17.12 18.35
N ILE A 155 13.23 17.09 18.67
CA ILE A 155 12.21 16.52 17.80
C ILE A 155 11.96 17.63 16.79
N THR A 156 12.44 17.44 15.57
CA THR A 156 11.65 17.91 14.44
C THR A 156 10.32 17.19 14.61
N PRO A 157 9.18 17.89 14.80
CA PRO A 157 7.89 17.21 14.67
C PRO A 157 7.97 16.38 13.39
N PRO A 158 7.29 15.21 13.27
CA PRO A 158 7.09 14.67 11.94
C PRO A 158 6.58 15.86 11.13
N VAL A 159 7.41 16.34 10.19
CA VAL A 159 6.95 17.31 9.20
C VAL A 159 5.63 16.71 8.75
N ASP A 160 4.57 17.50 8.62
CA ASP A 160 3.34 17.07 7.93
C ASP A 160 3.72 16.82 6.47
N LYS A 161 4.54 15.78 6.29
CA LYS A 161 5.26 15.42 5.10
C LYS A 161 4.15 14.85 4.27
N THR A 162 3.86 15.60 3.22
CA THR A 162 2.95 15.15 2.21
C THR A 162 3.73 14.17 1.35
N TYR A 163 3.34 12.91 1.37
CA TYR A 163 3.93 11.86 0.57
C TYR A 163 3.32 11.89 -0.82
N THR A 164 4.18 11.79 -1.83
CA THR A 164 3.76 11.52 -3.20
C THR A 164 3.67 10.02 -3.45
N ILE A 165 3.00 9.60 -4.53
CA ILE A 165 3.04 8.19 -4.97
C ILE A 165 4.47 7.70 -5.17
N HIS A 166 5.35 8.56 -5.71
CA HIS A 166 6.76 8.22 -5.90
C HIS A 166 7.46 7.88 -4.57
N ASP A 167 7.28 8.71 -3.53
CA ASP A 167 7.86 8.46 -2.21
C ASP A 167 7.42 7.10 -1.64
N LEU A 168 6.13 6.79 -1.76
CA LEU A 168 5.56 5.55 -1.23
C LEU A 168 6.03 4.32 -2.01
N CYS A 169 6.15 4.41 -3.33
CA CYS A 169 6.68 3.31 -4.15
C CYS A 169 8.15 2.98 -3.85
N GLN A 170 8.91 3.92 -3.27
CA GLN A 170 10.30 3.68 -2.82
C GLN A 170 10.39 3.24 -1.35
N SER A 171 9.29 3.27 -0.60
CA SER A 171 9.30 3.04 0.85
C SER A 171 9.24 1.55 1.18
N THR A 172 10.08 1.13 2.13
CA THR A 172 10.10 -0.25 2.67
C THR A 172 9.46 -0.37 4.05
N GLU A 173 9.28 0.76 4.73
CA GLU A 173 8.71 0.83 6.07
C GLU A 173 7.22 1.16 6.03
N ASP A 174 6.44 0.53 6.91
CA ASP A 174 5.05 0.88 7.11
C ASP A 174 4.93 2.26 7.77
N LEU A 175 3.94 3.05 7.35
CA LEU A 175 3.68 4.39 7.86
C LEU A 175 2.20 4.51 8.24
N THR A 176 1.91 5.17 9.34
CA THR A 176 0.53 5.32 9.84
C THR A 176 0.08 6.77 9.76
N ASP A 177 -1.19 7.00 9.38
CA ASP A 177 -1.83 8.32 9.32
C ASP A 177 -0.98 9.40 8.60
N ILE A 178 -0.50 9.05 7.41
CA ILE A 178 0.28 9.98 6.58
C ILE A 178 -0.65 10.79 5.68
N LYS A 179 -0.21 12.02 5.37
CA LYS A 179 -0.83 12.86 4.35
C LYS A 179 -0.27 12.50 2.98
N ILE A 180 -1.15 12.26 2.02
CA ILE A 180 -0.79 11.84 0.65
C ILE A 180 -1.35 12.87 -0.32
N GLU A 181 -0.54 13.28 -1.29
CA GLU A 181 -0.98 14.13 -2.41
C GLU A 181 -1.10 13.30 -3.70
N LEU A 182 -2.26 13.44 -4.34
CA LEU A 182 -2.56 12.89 -5.64
C LEU A 182 -2.70 14.03 -6.64
N LYS A 183 -2.02 13.90 -7.78
CA LYS A 183 -2.09 14.83 -8.88
C LYS A 183 -2.24 14.06 -10.18
N ASP A 184 -3.38 14.23 -10.82
CA ASP A 184 -3.77 13.53 -12.04
C ASP A 184 -3.61 12.00 -11.92
N ALA A 185 -3.90 11.46 -10.73
CA ALA A 185 -3.78 10.03 -10.46
C ALA A 185 -4.93 9.29 -11.17
N LYS A 186 -4.56 8.46 -12.15
CA LYS A 186 -5.51 7.73 -12.98
C LYS A 186 -5.89 6.41 -12.33
N VAL A 187 -7.18 6.17 -12.10
CA VAL A 187 -7.69 4.87 -11.66
C VAL A 187 -7.68 3.89 -12.82
N LEU A 188 -6.78 2.92 -12.76
CA LEU A 188 -6.53 1.91 -13.79
C LEU A 188 -7.58 0.81 -13.78
N TYR A 189 -7.99 0.39 -12.58
CA TYR A 189 -8.93 -0.70 -12.35
C TYR A 189 -9.48 -0.63 -10.91
N CYS A 190 -10.77 -0.91 -10.73
CA CYS A 190 -11.41 -1.11 -9.43
C CYS A 190 -11.91 -2.56 -9.29
N PHE A 191 -11.78 -3.13 -8.10
CA PHE A 191 -12.33 -4.45 -7.77
C PHE A 191 -12.73 -4.51 -6.30
N TYR A 192 -14.03 -4.72 -6.06
CA TYR A 192 -14.65 -4.57 -4.74
C TYR A 192 -14.26 -3.23 -4.09
N THR A 193 -13.56 -3.25 -2.97
CA THR A 193 -13.15 -2.10 -2.16
C THR A 193 -11.73 -1.62 -2.46
N ASN A 194 -11.09 -2.19 -3.49
CA ASN A 194 -9.72 -1.88 -3.87
C ASN A 194 -9.68 -1.20 -5.23
N ALA A 195 -8.67 -0.35 -5.42
CA ALA A 195 -8.38 0.28 -6.70
C ALA A 195 -6.87 0.25 -6.97
N TRP A 196 -6.49 0.32 -8.24
CA TRP A 196 -5.11 0.52 -8.66
C TRP A 196 -5.01 1.85 -9.39
N ILE A 197 -4.06 2.69 -8.99
CA ILE A 197 -3.87 4.02 -9.55
C ILE A 197 -2.48 4.16 -10.14
N ARG A 198 -2.35 4.98 -11.18
CA ARG A 198 -1.06 5.42 -11.75
C ARG A 198 -0.94 6.93 -11.68
N GLN A 199 0.22 7.41 -11.28
CA GLN A 199 0.61 8.82 -11.35
C GLN A 199 2.02 8.93 -11.92
N GLY A 200 2.15 9.48 -13.13
CA GLY A 200 3.42 9.49 -13.84
C GLY A 200 3.93 8.08 -14.16
N ASN A 201 5.12 7.73 -13.65
CA ASN A 201 5.73 6.42 -13.85
C ASN A 201 5.41 5.41 -12.74
N ASP A 202 4.84 5.88 -11.64
CA ASP A 202 4.58 5.07 -10.45
C ASP A 202 3.12 4.62 -10.43
N ALA A 203 2.89 3.42 -9.93
CA ALA A 203 1.58 2.86 -9.72
C ALA A 203 1.51 2.24 -8.33
N ILE A 204 0.35 2.36 -7.69
CA ILE A 204 0.14 1.86 -6.33
C ILE A 204 -1.29 1.37 -6.16
N MET A 205 -1.47 0.41 -5.27
CA MET A 205 -2.77 -0.09 -4.89
C MET A 205 -3.35 0.76 -3.75
N LEU A 206 -4.64 1.08 -3.85
CA LEU A 206 -5.48 1.58 -2.77
C LEU A 206 -6.23 0.38 -2.17
N TYR A 207 -5.81 -0.05 -0.98
CA TYR A 207 -6.35 -1.22 -0.29
C TYR A 207 -7.31 -0.80 0.82
N LEU A 208 -8.58 -1.19 0.71
CA LEU A 208 -9.62 -0.95 1.74
C LEU A 208 -9.74 0.51 2.20
N THR A 209 -9.48 1.48 1.32
CA THR A 209 -9.52 2.91 1.70
C THR A 209 -10.93 3.41 2.06
N GLY A 210 -11.98 2.71 1.64
CA GLY A 210 -13.37 3.11 1.88
C GLY A 210 -13.82 4.30 1.03
N ILE A 211 -12.97 4.78 0.11
CA ILE A 211 -13.27 5.89 -0.78
C ILE A 211 -13.94 5.33 -2.05
N ASN A 212 -14.96 6.03 -2.53
CA ASN A 212 -15.72 5.62 -3.70
C ASN A 212 -14.99 6.03 -4.99
N TYR A 213 -14.49 5.05 -5.75
CA TYR A 213 -13.83 5.26 -7.04
C TYR A 213 -14.41 4.34 -8.10
N ASP A 214 -14.48 4.83 -9.32
CA ASP A 214 -14.70 4.00 -10.50
C ASP A 214 -13.42 3.85 -11.31
N THR A 215 -13.25 2.69 -11.96
CA THR A 215 -12.29 2.53 -13.04
C THR A 215 -12.44 3.72 -13.99
N ASN A 216 -11.31 4.26 -14.47
CA ASN A 216 -11.23 5.41 -15.36
C ASN A 216 -11.37 6.80 -14.70
N ASN A 217 -11.61 6.88 -13.39
CA ASN A 217 -11.53 8.16 -12.67
C ASN A 217 -10.12 8.77 -12.70
N VAL A 218 -10.05 10.08 -12.52
CA VAL A 218 -8.84 10.86 -12.25
C VAL A 218 -9.02 11.54 -10.89
N ILE A 219 -8.01 11.41 -10.03
CA ILE A 219 -8.04 11.86 -8.66
C ILE A 219 -7.00 12.97 -8.47
N ASN A 220 -7.44 14.06 -7.85
CA ASN A 220 -6.59 15.20 -7.48
C ASN A 220 -6.85 15.60 -6.03
N GLY A 221 -5.83 16.14 -5.35
CA GLY A 221 -5.95 16.70 -4.01
C GLY A 221 -5.18 15.90 -2.97
N THR A 222 -5.56 16.04 -1.71
CA THR A 222 -4.86 15.40 -0.58
C THR A 222 -5.81 14.58 0.27
N PHE A 223 -5.30 13.52 0.89
CA PHE A 223 -6.06 12.72 1.85
C PHE A 223 -5.12 12.10 2.88
N ARG A 224 -5.69 11.55 3.96
CA ARG A 224 -4.93 10.80 4.97
C ARG A 224 -5.22 9.31 4.85
N ALA A 225 -4.21 8.47 5.05
CA ALA A 225 -4.31 7.01 5.08
C ALA A 225 -3.05 6.40 5.73
N ASP A 226 -3.07 5.09 5.94
CA ASP A 226 -1.85 4.34 6.26
C ASP A 226 -1.14 3.94 4.95
N PHE A 227 0.14 3.62 5.05
CA PHE A 227 0.93 2.97 4.01
C PHE A 227 1.52 1.68 4.56
N GLN A 228 1.51 0.62 3.75
CA GLN A 228 2.21 -0.62 4.07
C GLN A 228 2.98 -1.14 2.87
N ASN A 229 4.12 -1.78 3.13
CA ASN A 229 4.81 -2.58 2.12
C ASN A 229 4.48 -4.07 2.34
N TYR A 230 3.34 -4.50 1.79
CA TYR A 230 2.84 -5.85 2.00
C TYR A 230 3.61 -6.86 1.14
N LYS A 231 4.57 -7.56 1.76
CA LYS A 231 5.38 -8.61 1.12
C LYS A 231 6.06 -8.14 -0.18
N GLY A 232 6.54 -6.89 -0.21
CA GLY A 232 7.16 -6.28 -1.40
C GLY A 232 6.18 -5.53 -2.31
N THR A 233 4.90 -5.44 -1.95
CA THR A 233 3.88 -4.67 -2.67
C THR A 233 3.57 -3.39 -1.89
N PRO A 234 3.99 -2.21 -2.37
CA PRO A 234 3.56 -0.93 -1.80
C PRO A 234 2.05 -0.74 -1.95
N GLU A 235 1.38 -0.42 -0.85
CA GLU A 235 -0.07 -0.25 -0.78
C GLU A 235 -0.42 0.95 0.11
N ILE A 236 -1.35 1.80 -0.36
CA ILE A 236 -2.02 2.79 0.49
C ILE A 236 -3.22 2.10 1.11
N LYS A 237 -3.24 2.00 2.44
CA LYS A 237 -4.21 1.23 3.19
C LYS A 237 -5.16 2.14 3.95
N GLY A 238 -6.46 1.84 3.84
CA GLY A 238 -7.47 2.50 4.65
C GLY A 238 -7.28 2.24 6.14
N ASN A 239 -7.47 3.29 6.92
CA ASN A 239 -7.53 3.31 8.36
C ASN A 239 -8.89 3.86 8.79
N PHE A 240 -9.70 3.04 9.45
CA PHE A 240 -11.07 3.39 9.82
C PHE A 240 -11.17 4.62 10.73
N MET A 241 -10.09 4.96 11.45
CA MET A 241 -10.07 6.09 12.38
C MET A 241 -9.63 7.40 11.72
N THR A 242 -8.73 7.33 10.74
CA THR A 242 -8.01 8.52 10.24
C THR A 242 -8.15 8.76 8.73
N THR A 243 -8.61 7.76 7.97
CA THR A 243 -8.77 7.96 6.52
C THR A 243 -9.87 8.97 6.24
N ASN A 244 -9.46 10.09 5.64
CA ASN A 244 -10.34 11.20 5.28
C ASN A 244 -9.97 11.69 3.87
N ALA A 245 -10.95 11.66 2.97
CA ALA A 245 -10.84 12.01 1.57
C ALA A 245 -11.61 13.28 1.18
N ASP A 246 -12.02 14.10 2.15
CA ASP A 246 -12.86 15.30 1.91
C ASP A 246 -12.18 16.32 0.99
N ASN A 247 -10.84 16.27 0.92
CA ASN A 247 -10.03 17.14 0.06
C ASN A 247 -9.64 16.47 -1.28
N LEU A 248 -10.24 15.34 -1.64
CA LEU A 248 -10.09 14.74 -2.97
C LEU A 248 -11.16 15.27 -3.93
N VAL A 249 -10.71 15.56 -5.15
CA VAL A 249 -11.55 15.80 -6.32
C VAL A 249 -11.43 14.58 -7.22
N ILE A 250 -12.53 13.86 -7.38
CA ILE A 250 -12.61 12.63 -8.17
C ILE A 250 -13.54 12.90 -9.36
N ALA A 251 -13.02 12.75 -10.58
CA ALA A 251 -13.79 12.96 -11.81
C ALA A 251 -13.62 11.79 -12.77
N HIS A 252 -14.69 11.40 -13.44
CA HIS A 252 -14.62 10.38 -14.49
C HIS A 252 -13.97 10.96 -15.75
N SER A 253 -13.00 10.26 -16.32
CA SER A 253 -12.32 10.66 -17.56
C SER A 253 -13.04 10.17 -18.80
N THR A 254 -12.91 10.88 -19.91
CA THR A 254 -13.34 10.37 -21.23
C THR A 254 -12.32 9.44 -21.88
N GLU A 255 -11.06 9.53 -21.47
CA GLU A 255 -9.96 8.69 -21.96
C GLU A 255 -9.76 7.48 -21.06
N ASN A 256 -9.82 6.26 -21.62
CA ASN A 256 -9.63 5.01 -20.89
C ASN A 256 -8.21 4.89 -20.31
N PRO A 257 -8.00 4.10 -19.24
CA PRO A 257 -6.65 3.81 -18.75
C PRO A 257 -5.88 2.98 -19.77
N GLU A 258 -4.79 3.56 -20.28
CA GLU A 258 -3.88 2.93 -21.23
C GLU A 258 -2.89 1.98 -20.51
N PRO A 259 -2.80 0.70 -20.93
CA PRO A 259 -1.84 -0.22 -20.36
C PRO A 259 -0.41 0.17 -20.77
N ARG A 260 0.55 -0.07 -19.88
CA ARG A 260 1.97 0.08 -20.19
C ARG A 260 2.43 -1.15 -20.96
N ALA A 261 2.96 -0.95 -22.16
CA ALA A 261 3.61 -2.04 -22.89
C ALA A 261 4.92 -2.43 -22.17
N ILE A 262 5.06 -3.71 -21.84
CA ILE A 262 6.24 -4.24 -21.13
C ILE A 262 6.71 -5.56 -21.74
N THR A 263 7.85 -6.06 -21.26
CA THR A 263 8.39 -7.37 -21.61
C THR A 263 8.16 -8.41 -20.52
N PHE A 264 8.30 -9.70 -20.86
CA PHE A 264 8.26 -10.79 -19.89
C PHE A 264 9.39 -10.66 -18.86
N GLU A 265 10.55 -10.20 -19.32
CA GLU A 265 11.75 -9.97 -18.52
C GLU A 265 11.55 -8.83 -17.50
N ASP A 266 10.75 -7.80 -17.83
CA ASP A 266 10.39 -6.74 -16.88
C ASP A 266 9.59 -7.28 -15.69
N LEU A 267 8.70 -8.24 -15.93
CA LEU A 267 7.94 -8.91 -14.87
C LEU A 267 8.86 -9.79 -14.02
N GLN A 268 9.78 -10.54 -14.63
CA GLN A 268 10.77 -11.33 -13.87
C GLN A 268 11.63 -10.43 -12.97
N ALA A 269 11.96 -9.23 -13.44
CA ALA A 269 12.64 -8.19 -12.68
C ALA A 269 11.74 -7.46 -11.67
N LYS A 270 10.46 -7.87 -11.52
CA LYS A 270 9.46 -7.32 -10.59
C LYS A 270 9.22 -5.82 -10.79
N LYS A 271 9.30 -5.35 -12.04
CA LYS A 271 9.00 -3.95 -12.37
C LYS A 271 7.49 -3.72 -12.46
N TYR A 272 7.10 -2.47 -12.31
CA TYR A 272 5.73 -1.99 -12.55
C TYR A 272 4.69 -2.65 -11.64
N ILE A 273 5.06 -3.01 -10.40
CA ILE A 273 4.12 -3.52 -9.38
C ILE A 273 2.94 -2.56 -9.25
N SER A 274 1.73 -3.12 -9.11
CA SER A 274 0.45 -2.41 -9.07
C SER A 274 0.05 -1.71 -10.38
N ASP A 275 0.89 -1.74 -11.41
CA ASP A 275 0.61 -1.07 -12.67
C ASP A 275 -0.21 -1.96 -13.63
N LEU A 276 -0.99 -1.30 -14.48
CA LEU A 276 -1.70 -1.92 -15.59
C LEU A 276 -0.79 -2.07 -16.80
N VAL A 277 -0.52 -3.30 -17.20
CA VAL A 277 0.46 -3.60 -18.24
C VAL A 277 -0.13 -4.44 -19.37
N GLU A 278 0.54 -4.44 -20.52
CA GLU A 278 0.21 -5.26 -21.69
C GLU A 278 1.47 -5.93 -22.26
N LEU A 279 1.35 -7.22 -22.59
CA LEU A 279 2.36 -8.01 -23.31
C LEU A 279 1.69 -8.66 -24.51
N LYS A 280 2.30 -8.56 -25.70
CA LYS A 280 1.77 -9.12 -26.94
C LYS A 280 2.41 -10.47 -27.25
N ASP A 281 1.65 -11.34 -27.91
CA ASP A 281 2.10 -12.63 -28.45
C ASP A 281 2.75 -13.59 -27.43
N MET A 282 2.26 -13.54 -26.19
CA MET A 282 2.69 -14.45 -25.12
C MET A 282 2.06 -15.82 -25.32
N ASP A 283 2.88 -16.87 -25.18
CA ASP A 283 2.36 -18.23 -25.09
C ASP A 283 1.67 -18.38 -23.74
N VAL A 284 0.37 -18.64 -23.74
CA VAL A 284 -0.44 -18.92 -22.56
C VAL A 284 -0.68 -20.42 -22.48
N THR A 285 -0.47 -20.99 -21.30
CA THR A 285 -0.78 -22.38 -20.98
C THR A 285 -1.87 -22.48 -19.93
N VAL A 286 -2.71 -23.49 -20.08
CA VAL A 286 -3.80 -23.88 -19.19
C VAL A 286 -3.49 -25.28 -18.71
N GLU A 287 -3.30 -25.41 -17.40
CA GLU A 287 -2.98 -26.66 -16.73
C GLU A 287 -4.05 -26.95 -15.68
N GLU A 288 -4.43 -28.21 -15.51
CA GLU A 288 -5.33 -28.63 -14.44
C GLU A 288 -4.54 -29.38 -13.38
N ASP A 289 -4.81 -29.05 -12.11
CA ASP A 289 -4.37 -29.84 -10.98
C ASP A 289 -5.51 -30.07 -9.98
N PHE A 290 -5.19 -30.59 -8.80
CA PHE A 290 -6.19 -30.86 -7.76
C PHE A 290 -6.76 -29.58 -7.10
N GLU A 291 -6.09 -28.44 -7.24
CA GLU A 291 -6.50 -27.15 -6.67
C GLU A 291 -7.28 -26.29 -7.67
N GLY A 292 -7.19 -26.60 -8.97
CA GLY A 292 -8.04 -26.04 -10.02
C GLY A 292 -7.29 -25.82 -11.33
N THR A 293 -7.82 -24.92 -12.15
CA THR A 293 -7.17 -24.54 -13.42
C THR A 293 -6.14 -23.44 -13.19
N ILE A 294 -4.90 -23.69 -13.61
CA ILE A 294 -3.78 -22.76 -13.55
C ILE A 294 -3.54 -22.18 -14.94
N TYR A 295 -3.58 -20.86 -15.03
CA TYR A 295 -3.25 -20.11 -16.24
C TYR A 295 -1.86 -19.48 -16.06
N SER A 296 -1.00 -19.61 -17.06
CA SER A 296 0.35 -19.03 -17.03
C SER A 296 0.74 -18.47 -18.38
N MET A 297 1.47 -17.36 -18.38
CA MET A 297 2.30 -16.99 -19.53
C MET A 297 3.62 -17.76 -19.47
N VAL A 298 4.10 -18.19 -20.63
CA VAL A 298 5.32 -18.96 -20.78
C VAL A 298 6.25 -18.29 -21.78
N LYS A 299 7.53 -18.18 -21.42
CA LYS A 299 8.57 -17.75 -22.33
C LYS A 299 9.88 -18.43 -21.96
N ASN A 300 10.56 -19.03 -22.95
CA ASN A 300 11.83 -19.75 -22.75
C ASN A 300 11.76 -20.83 -21.63
N GLY A 301 10.61 -21.47 -21.45
CA GLY A 301 10.38 -22.48 -20.40
C GLY A 301 10.04 -21.91 -19.01
N GLU A 302 10.16 -20.60 -18.81
CA GLU A 302 9.78 -19.92 -17.57
C GLU A 302 8.30 -19.56 -17.56
N LYS A 303 7.67 -19.60 -16.38
CA LYS A 303 6.24 -19.33 -16.18
C LYS A 303 5.99 -18.11 -15.29
N ILE A 304 5.04 -17.27 -15.68
CA ILE A 304 4.43 -16.24 -14.82
C ILE A 304 2.94 -16.51 -14.74
N GLN A 305 2.44 -16.68 -13.52
CA GLN A 305 1.04 -17.03 -13.31
C GLN A 305 0.10 -15.87 -13.64
N LEU A 306 -1.00 -16.20 -14.30
CA LEU A 306 -2.16 -15.35 -14.52
C LEU A 306 -3.21 -15.72 -13.47
N TYR A 307 -3.14 -15.11 -12.30
CA TYR A 307 -4.04 -15.43 -11.20
C TYR A 307 -5.34 -14.65 -11.35
N ASN A 308 -6.45 -15.36 -11.57
CA ASN A 308 -7.76 -14.79 -11.84
C ASN A 308 -8.45 -14.16 -10.61
N LYS A 309 -7.73 -13.30 -9.87
CA LYS A 309 -8.24 -12.59 -8.70
C LYS A 309 -9.39 -11.66 -9.03
N LEU A 310 -9.33 -11.03 -10.21
CA LEU A 310 -10.30 -10.04 -10.70
C LEU A 310 -11.54 -10.69 -11.32
N LYS A 311 -11.64 -12.03 -11.31
CA LYS A 311 -12.79 -12.80 -11.81
C LYS A 311 -13.12 -12.47 -13.27
N LEU A 312 -12.09 -12.40 -14.12
CA LEU A 312 -12.25 -12.42 -15.56
C LEU A 312 -12.96 -13.71 -15.97
N ASP A 313 -13.81 -13.65 -16.99
CA ASP A 313 -14.35 -14.84 -17.64
C ASP A 313 -13.22 -15.55 -18.41
N MET A 314 -12.88 -16.76 -17.98
CA MET A 314 -11.74 -17.52 -18.46
C MET A 314 -12.16 -18.81 -19.19
N GLU A 315 -13.47 -19.07 -19.37
CA GLU A 315 -13.96 -20.35 -19.87
C GLU A 315 -13.41 -20.72 -21.26
N ALA A 316 -13.21 -19.71 -22.12
CA ALA A 316 -12.72 -19.91 -23.49
C ALA A 316 -11.19 -19.82 -23.63
N VAL A 317 -10.45 -19.70 -22.53
CA VAL A 317 -8.99 -19.59 -22.59
C VAL A 317 -8.39 -20.98 -22.74
N GLU A 318 -7.71 -21.20 -23.86
CA GLU A 318 -6.99 -22.43 -24.19
C GLU A 318 -5.49 -22.16 -24.38
N ASN A 319 -4.68 -23.23 -24.46
CA ASN A 319 -3.27 -23.15 -24.84
C ASN A 319 -3.10 -22.41 -26.17
N GLY A 320 -2.32 -21.34 -26.21
CA GLY A 320 -2.15 -20.56 -27.43
C GLY A 320 -1.47 -19.21 -27.22
N LYS A 321 -1.39 -18.40 -28.28
CA LYS A 321 -0.80 -17.06 -28.21
C LYS A 321 -1.85 -16.01 -27.89
N TYR A 322 -1.53 -15.12 -26.94
CA TYR A 322 -2.41 -14.04 -26.52
C TYR A 322 -1.66 -12.72 -26.37
N THR A 323 -2.38 -11.63 -26.62
CA THR A 323 -2.10 -10.36 -25.96
C THR A 323 -2.72 -10.38 -24.56
N VAL A 324 -1.88 -10.22 -23.55
CA VAL A 324 -2.23 -10.30 -22.12
C VAL A 324 -2.18 -8.91 -21.52
N ARG A 325 -3.29 -8.47 -20.92
CA ARG A 325 -3.38 -7.23 -20.14
C ARG A 325 -3.73 -7.56 -18.69
N GLY A 326 -3.05 -6.94 -17.73
CA GLY A 326 -3.31 -7.21 -16.31
C GLY A 326 -2.62 -6.24 -15.36
N ILE A 327 -2.95 -6.36 -14.08
CA ILE A 327 -2.28 -5.64 -12.99
C ILE A 327 -1.12 -6.50 -12.47
N VAL A 328 0.08 -5.94 -12.40
CA VAL A 328 1.25 -6.66 -11.85
C VAL A 328 1.13 -6.73 -10.33
N THR A 329 1.37 -7.91 -9.76
CA THR A 329 1.36 -8.17 -8.31
C THR A 329 2.52 -9.10 -7.93
N LEU A 330 2.69 -9.33 -6.63
CA LEU A 330 3.61 -10.31 -6.10
C LEU A 330 2.87 -11.41 -5.34
N HIS A 331 3.28 -12.66 -5.56
CA HIS A 331 2.91 -13.80 -4.74
C HIS A 331 4.17 -14.51 -4.27
N ASP A 332 4.37 -14.59 -2.96
CA ASP A 332 5.57 -15.14 -2.32
C ASP A 332 6.88 -14.60 -2.92
N GLY A 333 6.90 -13.29 -3.15
CA GLY A 333 8.05 -12.56 -3.70
C GLY A 333 8.32 -12.77 -5.19
N LYS A 334 7.46 -13.50 -5.91
CA LYS A 334 7.53 -13.69 -7.37
C LYS A 334 6.46 -12.85 -8.07
N ALA A 335 6.78 -12.37 -9.27
CA ALA A 335 5.80 -11.65 -10.07
C ALA A 335 4.65 -12.56 -10.52
N GLN A 336 3.44 -12.00 -10.46
CA GLN A 336 2.20 -12.58 -10.92
C GLN A 336 1.37 -11.47 -11.58
N LEU A 337 0.42 -11.84 -12.43
CA LEU A 337 -0.50 -10.90 -13.05
C LEU A 337 -1.93 -11.22 -12.66
N TYR A 338 -2.69 -10.19 -12.32
CA TYR A 338 -4.14 -10.25 -12.27
C TYR A 338 -4.69 -9.87 -13.64
N PRO A 339 -5.16 -10.83 -14.47
CA PRO A 339 -5.57 -10.53 -15.82
C PRO A 339 -6.84 -9.65 -15.82
N THR A 340 -6.82 -8.62 -16.66
CA THR A 340 -7.99 -7.76 -16.95
C THR A 340 -8.54 -8.03 -18.34
N LYS A 341 -7.72 -8.56 -19.25
CA LYS A 341 -8.12 -8.99 -20.58
C LYS A 341 -7.11 -9.97 -21.16
N LEU A 342 -7.61 -11.00 -21.83
CA LEU A 342 -6.84 -11.90 -22.69
C LEU A 342 -7.45 -11.83 -24.08
N THR A 343 -6.64 -11.50 -25.08
CA THR A 343 -7.08 -11.44 -26.48
C THR A 343 -6.27 -12.43 -27.28
N PRO A 344 -6.86 -13.47 -27.89
CA PRO A 344 -6.13 -14.38 -28.76
C PRO A 344 -5.38 -13.58 -29.83
N SER A 345 -4.07 -13.81 -29.93
CA SER A 345 -3.29 -13.27 -31.03
C SER A 345 -3.80 -13.93 -32.31
N THR A 346 -4.28 -13.14 -33.27
CA THR A 346 -4.64 -13.69 -34.58
C THR A 346 -3.38 -14.21 -35.24
N THR A 347 -3.23 -15.53 -35.32
CA THR A 347 -2.34 -16.09 -36.33
C THR A 347 -2.97 -15.79 -37.67
N GLY A 348 -2.29 -15.00 -38.51
CA GLY A 348 -2.60 -15.03 -39.94
C GLY A 348 -2.61 -16.49 -40.41
N ILE A 349 -3.44 -16.81 -41.40
CA ILE A 349 -3.61 -18.17 -41.93
C ILE A 349 -2.25 -18.89 -42.04
N ASN A 350 -2.00 -19.88 -41.17
CA ASN A 350 -0.69 -20.51 -41.03
C ASN A 350 -0.40 -21.60 -42.08
N SER A 351 -1.37 -21.96 -42.93
CA SER A 351 -1.11 -22.69 -44.18
C SER A 351 -2.37 -22.80 -45.04
N LEU A 352 -2.18 -22.70 -46.36
CA LEU A 352 -3.09 -23.25 -47.37
C LEU A 352 -2.63 -24.67 -47.65
N HIS A 353 -3.38 -25.68 -47.19
CA HIS A 353 -3.18 -27.04 -47.66
C HIS A 353 -3.67 -27.15 -49.12
N ALA A 354 -2.78 -26.98 -50.09
CA ALA A 354 -3.02 -27.47 -51.43
C ALA A 354 -2.90 -29.00 -51.39
N THR A 355 -4.02 -29.71 -51.37
CA THR A 355 -4.02 -31.15 -51.62
C THR A 355 -3.45 -31.39 -53.01
N THR A 356 -2.50 -32.32 -53.12
CA THR A 356 -1.87 -32.70 -54.39
C THR A 356 -2.92 -32.86 -55.48
N GLU A 357 -2.71 -32.18 -56.59
CA GLU A 357 -3.63 -32.13 -57.73
C GLU A 357 -4.02 -33.56 -58.15
N SER A 358 -5.29 -33.93 -57.95
CA SER A 358 -5.91 -34.98 -58.74
C SER A 358 -5.84 -34.54 -60.20
N ASN A 359 -5.16 -35.32 -61.05
CA ASN A 359 -5.14 -35.13 -62.51
C ASN A 359 -6.53 -35.25 -63.18
N GLN A 360 -7.61 -35.37 -62.40
CA GLN A 360 -9.00 -35.46 -62.86
C GLN A 360 -9.88 -34.30 -62.36
N GLN A 361 -9.33 -33.09 -62.23
CA GLN A 361 -10.18 -31.93 -61.90
C GLN A 361 -11.13 -31.53 -63.05
N PRO A 362 -12.35 -31.05 -62.73
CA PRO A 362 -13.28 -30.47 -63.71
C PRO A 362 -12.61 -29.35 -64.52
N VAL A 363 -12.75 -29.39 -65.84
CA VAL A 363 -12.36 -28.28 -66.73
C VAL A 363 -13.57 -27.45 -67.09
N TRP A 364 -13.40 -26.14 -67.27
CA TRP A 364 -14.48 -25.20 -67.55
C TRP A 364 -14.22 -24.40 -68.83
N ASN A 365 -15.25 -24.00 -69.57
CA ASN A 365 -15.09 -23.02 -70.65
C ASN A 365 -15.07 -21.58 -70.10
N LEU A 366 -14.84 -20.58 -70.97
CA LEU A 366 -14.82 -19.16 -70.57
C LEU A 366 -16.16 -18.63 -70.04
N MET A 367 -17.26 -19.35 -70.27
CA MET A 367 -18.60 -19.01 -69.75
C MET A 367 -18.88 -19.68 -68.40
N GLY A 368 -17.89 -20.34 -67.79
CA GLY A 368 -18.05 -21.00 -66.50
C GLY A 368 -18.90 -22.27 -66.56
N GLN A 369 -18.99 -22.93 -67.73
CA GLN A 369 -19.66 -24.23 -67.86
C GLN A 369 -18.64 -25.35 -67.80
N ARG A 370 -18.93 -26.43 -67.06
CA ARG A 370 -18.07 -27.61 -67.00
C ARG A 370 -18.06 -28.30 -68.36
N VAL A 371 -16.87 -28.62 -68.86
CA VAL A 371 -16.68 -29.28 -70.16
C VAL A 371 -15.91 -30.59 -70.02
N GLY A 372 -16.06 -31.48 -70.99
CA GLY A 372 -15.32 -32.74 -71.06
C GLY A 372 -13.95 -32.58 -71.71
N THR A 373 -13.14 -33.66 -71.70
CA THR A 373 -11.79 -33.70 -72.29
C THR A 373 -11.75 -33.45 -73.81
N GLY A 374 -12.88 -33.63 -74.50
CA GLY A 374 -13.01 -33.39 -75.95
C GLY A 374 -13.31 -31.94 -76.36
N TYR A 375 -13.47 -31.01 -75.41
CA TYR A 375 -13.76 -29.61 -75.73
C TYR A 375 -12.58 -28.93 -76.43
N LYS A 376 -12.85 -28.25 -77.56
CA LYS A 376 -11.87 -27.49 -78.34
C LYS A 376 -12.01 -26.00 -78.03
N GLY A 377 -10.90 -25.35 -77.68
CA GLY A 377 -10.87 -23.92 -77.39
C GLY A 377 -10.15 -23.60 -76.08
N ILE A 378 -10.35 -22.38 -75.58
CA ILE A 378 -9.77 -21.94 -74.31
C ILE A 378 -10.60 -22.53 -73.16
N ILE A 379 -9.94 -23.29 -72.30
CA ILE A 379 -10.49 -23.85 -71.06
C ILE A 379 -9.81 -23.23 -69.85
N ILE A 380 -10.49 -23.31 -68.70
CA ILE A 380 -9.94 -23.00 -67.39
C ILE A 380 -9.65 -24.33 -66.68
N ARG A 381 -8.38 -24.57 -66.36
CA ARG A 381 -7.89 -25.69 -65.56
C ARG A 381 -6.98 -25.14 -64.46
N ASN A 382 -7.25 -25.48 -63.20
CA ASN A 382 -6.52 -24.99 -62.02
C ASN A 382 -6.40 -23.45 -62.01
N GLY A 383 -7.50 -22.75 -62.35
CA GLY A 383 -7.54 -21.29 -62.42
C GLY A 383 -6.77 -20.66 -63.58
N LYS A 384 -6.13 -21.45 -64.45
CA LYS A 384 -5.35 -20.97 -65.60
C LYS A 384 -6.09 -21.20 -66.91
N LYS A 385 -5.99 -20.23 -67.82
CA LYS A 385 -6.47 -20.36 -69.20
C LYS A 385 -5.49 -21.22 -70.00
N VAL A 386 -5.98 -22.31 -70.59
CA VAL A 386 -5.20 -23.25 -71.40
C VAL A 386 -5.91 -23.49 -72.72
N ILE A 387 -5.17 -23.59 -73.82
CA ILE A 387 -5.75 -23.96 -75.12
C ILE A 387 -5.85 -25.48 -75.18
N SER A 388 -7.09 -25.99 -75.23
CA SER A 388 -7.37 -27.40 -75.46
C SER A 388 -7.40 -27.68 -76.97
N ARG A 389 -6.51 -28.58 -77.42
CA ARG A 389 -6.46 -29.13 -78.78
C ARG A 389 -6.54 -30.65 -78.65
N VAL A 390 -7.51 -31.27 -79.31
CA VAL A 390 -7.55 -32.73 -79.43
C VAL A 390 -6.43 -33.13 -80.39
N ARG A 391 -5.58 -34.09 -80.01
CA ARG A 391 -4.67 -34.76 -80.95
C ARG A 391 -5.46 -35.74 -81.80
#